data_AF-A0A379FKI6-F1
#
_entry.id   AF-A0A379FKI6-F1
#
_cell.length_a   1.000
_cell.length_b   1.000
_cell.length_c   1.000
_cell.angle_alpha   90.00
_cell.angle_beta   90.00
_cell.angle_gamma   90.00
#
_symmetry.space_group_name_H-M   'P 1'
#
loop_
_entity.id
_entity.type
_entity.pdbx_description
1 polymer ?
#
loop_
_entity_poly.entity_id
_entity_poly.type
_entity_poly.pdbx_seq_one_letter_code
_entity_poly.pdbx_strand_id
1 'polypeptide(L)'
;MKLVEIVRGLETSNTVIEQLKVLTLSFGKIPVICRSTPGFIVNRVARPFYAETMRALEEQIASPATLDSAIRDAGGFAMGPLQLTDLIGHDVNYAVTESVFQAFGYDPRFQTSLMQLELVQAGHLGRKSKQGFYHYDDNKPQPLPSIAEKIYLEQPQNIKAHGNWQIFPEFAQLLTENGISLEGLTQHSDQSPTLIVNDVIIMLTNGELTSSHAQTQKQAVVHFDLSVNYLTATTITLSCALQNNAQQNQQAIAFFQSLGKHVIVLPDYPALLTMRTVAMLCNEALDIVNKGIATALDTDNAMCFGVNYPKGPLAWGRQLGWQRVLSVLENLTQFYGDSRYRPNPLLRQLAAGYQSLTFKELP
;
A
#
# COMPACT_ATOMS: atom_id res chain seq x y z
N MET A 1 5.72 21.97 -3.28
CA MET A 1 4.78 21.10 -4.01
C MET A 1 4.71 21.50 -5.48
N LYS A 2 4.66 20.50 -6.40
CA LYS A 2 4.60 20.72 -7.86
C LYS A 2 3.16 20.73 -8.40
N LEU A 3 2.25 20.01 -7.75
CA LEU A 3 0.85 19.86 -8.16
C LEU A 3 -0.02 21.08 -7.79
N VAL A 4 -1.01 21.37 -8.63
CA VAL A 4 -2.18 22.20 -8.31
C VAL A 4 -3.46 21.50 -8.79
N GLU A 5 -4.45 21.33 -7.92
CA GLU A 5 -5.78 20.84 -8.28
C GLU A 5 -6.66 22.00 -8.78
N ILE A 6 -7.05 21.98 -10.06
CA ILE A 6 -8.01 22.91 -10.65
C ILE A 6 -9.41 22.32 -10.46
N VAL A 7 -10.17 22.91 -9.54
CA VAL A 7 -11.47 22.39 -9.13
C VAL A 7 -12.59 23.02 -9.95
N ARG A 8 -13.32 22.19 -10.68
CA ARG A 8 -14.50 22.56 -11.47
C ARG A 8 -15.76 22.53 -10.62
N GLY A 9 -16.36 23.70 -10.41
CA GLY A 9 -17.71 23.84 -9.86
C GLY A 9 -18.80 23.57 -10.90
N LEU A 10 -20.07 23.64 -10.48
CA LEU A 10 -21.21 23.36 -11.37
C LEU A 10 -21.30 24.33 -12.55
N GLU A 11 -20.99 25.60 -12.32
CA GLU A 11 -21.09 26.68 -13.30
C GLU A 11 -19.74 27.09 -13.91
N THR A 12 -18.65 26.42 -13.53
CA THR A 12 -17.31 26.75 -14.04
C THR A 12 -17.19 26.34 -15.51
N SER A 13 -17.00 27.32 -16.39
CA SER A 13 -16.90 27.08 -17.84
C SER A 13 -15.57 26.41 -18.22
N ASN A 14 -15.58 25.67 -19.34
CA ASN A 14 -14.36 25.06 -19.88
C ASN A 14 -13.28 26.11 -20.18
N THR A 15 -13.65 27.31 -20.64
CA THR A 15 -12.71 28.40 -20.91
C THR A 15 -11.93 28.82 -19.68
N VAL A 16 -12.58 28.92 -18.51
CA VAL A 16 -11.90 29.26 -17.25
C VAL A 16 -10.95 28.13 -16.84
N ILE A 17 -11.35 26.86 -16.99
CA ILE A 17 -10.48 25.71 -16.69
C ILE A 17 -9.22 25.74 -17.57
N GLU A 18 -9.35 25.98 -18.87
CA GLU A 18 -8.20 26.07 -19.78
C GLU A 18 -7.29 27.26 -19.46
N GLN A 19 -7.86 28.42 -19.13
CA GLN A 19 -7.08 29.57 -18.68
C GLN A 19 -6.28 29.27 -17.40
N LEU A 20 -6.90 28.60 -16.43
CA LEU A 20 -6.24 28.17 -15.20
C LEU A 20 -5.17 27.11 -15.48
N LYS A 21 -5.40 26.20 -16.43
CA LYS A 21 -4.41 25.19 -16.86
C LYS A 21 -3.17 25.88 -17.44
N VAL A 22 -3.34 26.81 -18.38
CA VAL A 22 -2.25 27.60 -18.97
C VAL A 22 -1.51 28.42 -17.92
N LEU A 23 -2.23 29.08 -17.02
CA LEU A 23 -1.63 29.86 -15.93
C LEU A 23 -0.81 28.98 -14.97
N THR A 24 -1.34 27.82 -14.61
CA THR A 24 -0.66 26.88 -13.71
C THR A 24 0.62 26.35 -14.33
N LEU A 25 0.59 26.02 -15.63
CA LEU A 25 1.76 25.59 -16.39
C LEU A 25 2.82 26.71 -16.50
N SER A 26 2.41 27.96 -16.67
CA SER A 26 3.36 29.09 -16.74
C SER A 26 4.11 29.33 -15.42
N PHE A 27 3.56 28.87 -14.30
CA PHE A 27 4.25 28.83 -12.99
C PHE A 27 5.14 27.60 -12.79
N GLY A 28 5.32 26.76 -13.81
CA GLY A 28 6.08 25.51 -13.71
C GLY A 28 5.41 24.47 -12.79
N LYS A 29 4.09 24.56 -12.61
CA LYS A 29 3.29 23.62 -11.82
C LYS A 29 2.61 22.60 -12.72
N ILE A 30 2.16 21.51 -12.12
CA ILE A 30 1.44 20.43 -12.80
C ILE A 30 -0.05 20.58 -12.45
N PRO A 31 -0.89 21.06 -13.38
CA PRO A 31 -2.33 21.11 -13.16
C PRO A 31 -2.94 19.71 -13.27
N VAL A 32 -3.89 19.41 -12.39
CA VAL A 32 -4.83 18.29 -12.54
C VAL A 32 -6.24 18.82 -12.39
N ILE A 33 -7.19 18.31 -13.17
CA ILE A 33 -8.56 18.82 -13.16
C ILE A 33 -9.47 17.84 -12.42
N CYS A 34 -10.29 18.37 -11.52
CA CYS A 34 -11.29 17.55 -10.83
C CYS A 34 -12.60 18.30 -10.62
N ARG A 35 -13.69 17.56 -10.39
CA ARG A 35 -14.95 18.13 -9.92
C ARG A 35 -14.88 18.50 -8.44
N SER A 36 -15.62 19.53 -8.06
CA SER A 36 -15.80 19.94 -6.66
C SER A 36 -16.56 18.88 -5.85
N THR A 37 -15.81 17.91 -5.32
CA THR A 37 -16.31 16.85 -4.42
C THR A 37 -15.45 16.81 -3.15
N PRO A 38 -15.98 16.28 -2.03
CA PRO A 38 -15.25 16.31 -0.76
C PRO A 38 -13.85 15.66 -0.88
N GLY A 39 -12.82 16.43 -0.52
CA GLY A 39 -11.42 15.98 -0.58
C GLY A 39 -10.79 15.99 -1.98
N PHE A 40 -11.47 16.47 -3.02
CA PHE A 40 -10.98 16.56 -4.41
C PHE A 40 -10.37 15.22 -4.89
N ILE A 41 -9.12 15.21 -5.36
CA ILE A 41 -8.39 13.97 -5.65
C ILE A 41 -7.46 13.63 -4.47
N VAL A 42 -6.51 14.51 -4.16
CA VAL A 42 -5.37 14.17 -3.27
C VAL A 42 -5.83 13.81 -1.86
N ASN A 43 -6.63 14.68 -1.23
CA ASN A 43 -7.03 14.46 0.17
C ASN A 43 -7.91 13.23 0.32
N ARG A 44 -8.74 12.95 -0.69
CA ARG A 44 -9.63 11.81 -0.73
C ARG A 44 -8.88 10.49 -0.95
N VAL A 45 -8.11 10.38 -2.04
CA VAL A 45 -7.39 9.15 -2.40
C VAL A 45 -6.28 8.84 -1.40
N ALA A 46 -5.72 9.83 -0.69
CA ALA A 46 -4.72 9.59 0.35
C ALA A 46 -5.30 8.98 1.65
N ARG A 47 -6.61 9.00 1.89
CA ARG A 47 -7.17 8.55 3.20
C ARG A 47 -6.76 7.13 3.60
N PRO A 48 -6.80 6.11 2.70
CA PRO A 48 -6.41 4.76 3.06
C PRO A 48 -4.94 4.62 3.49
N PHE A 49 -4.05 5.49 3.01
CA PHE A 49 -2.64 5.45 3.40
C PHE A 49 -2.43 5.63 4.90
N TYR A 50 -3.19 6.55 5.50
CA TYR A 50 -3.18 6.73 6.96
C TYR A 50 -4.03 5.65 7.65
N ALA A 51 -5.23 5.41 7.11
CA ALA A 51 -6.26 4.67 7.81
C ALA A 51 -5.93 3.17 7.93
N GLU A 52 -5.22 2.55 6.97
CA GLU A 52 -4.84 1.13 7.05
C GLU A 52 -3.73 0.89 8.08
N THR A 53 -2.76 1.80 8.21
CA THR A 53 -1.72 1.71 9.24
C THR A 53 -2.24 2.03 10.63
N MET A 54 -3.17 2.99 10.76
CA MET A 54 -3.86 3.25 12.03
C MET A 54 -4.67 2.03 12.49
N ARG A 55 -5.36 1.35 11.57
CA ARG A 55 -6.08 0.11 11.90
C ARG A 55 -5.13 -1.01 12.35
N ALA A 56 -4.00 -1.18 11.67
CA ALA A 56 -2.97 -2.12 12.10
C ALA A 56 -2.40 -1.77 13.49
N LEU A 57 -2.29 -0.47 13.83
CA LEU A 57 -1.86 -0.02 15.15
C LEU A 57 -2.91 -0.33 16.22
N GLU A 58 -4.20 -0.06 15.95
CA GLU A 58 -5.32 -0.38 16.86
C GLU A 58 -5.47 -1.89 17.09
N GLU A 59 -5.24 -2.70 16.06
CA GLU A 59 -5.21 -4.18 16.13
C GLU A 59 -3.88 -4.72 16.71
N GLN A 60 -2.99 -3.85 17.21
CA GLN A 60 -1.71 -4.19 17.86
C GLN A 60 -0.77 -5.04 17.00
N ILE A 61 -0.80 -4.86 15.68
CA ILE A 61 0.00 -5.65 14.74
C ILE A 61 1.50 -5.42 14.95
N ALA A 62 1.93 -4.17 15.15
CA ALA A 62 3.30 -3.85 15.54
C ALA A 62 3.43 -2.43 16.12
N SER A 63 4.64 -2.10 16.60
CA SER A 63 4.98 -0.74 17.03
C SER A 63 4.90 0.27 15.87
N PRO A 64 4.69 1.58 16.15
CA PRO A 64 4.68 2.61 15.13
C PRO A 64 5.92 2.59 14.22
N ALA A 65 7.12 2.42 14.79
CA ALA A 65 8.38 2.37 14.05
C ALA A 65 8.44 1.17 13.08
N THR A 66 7.95 0.00 13.52
CA THR A 66 7.88 -1.19 12.67
C THR A 66 6.88 -1.01 11.52
N LEU A 67 5.67 -0.49 11.81
CA LEU A 67 4.65 -0.28 10.79
C LEU A 67 5.08 0.75 9.74
N ASP A 68 5.69 1.86 10.18
CA ASP A 68 6.23 2.88 9.29
C ASP A 68 7.39 2.34 8.44
N SER A 69 8.29 1.53 9.01
CA SER A 69 9.38 0.89 8.27
C SER A 69 8.88 -0.12 7.24
N ALA A 70 7.83 -0.90 7.56
CA ALA A 70 7.19 -1.80 6.60
C ALA A 70 6.59 -1.06 5.40
N ILE A 71 6.02 0.14 5.57
CA ILE A 71 5.50 0.95 4.47
C ILE A 71 6.61 1.72 3.72
N ARG A 72 7.58 2.30 4.45
CA ARG A 72 8.64 3.14 3.88
C ARG A 72 9.78 2.32 3.29
N ASP A 73 10.39 1.46 4.10
CA ASP A 73 11.66 0.79 3.78
C ASP A 73 11.44 -0.51 3.00
N ALA A 74 10.32 -1.22 3.26
CA ALA A 74 9.92 -2.38 2.47
C ALA A 74 8.94 -2.01 1.34
N GLY A 75 7.89 -1.23 1.65
CA GLY A 75 6.88 -0.83 0.68
C GLY A 75 7.37 0.20 -0.36
N GLY A 76 8.35 1.03 0.00
CA GLY A 76 9.00 2.00 -0.91
C GLY A 76 8.38 3.39 -0.92
N PHE A 77 7.44 3.71 -0.02
CA PHE A 77 6.93 5.07 0.14
C PHE A 77 8.00 5.99 0.74
N ALA A 78 7.92 7.30 0.50
CA ALA A 78 8.92 8.26 0.98
C ALA A 78 8.97 8.41 2.51
N MET A 79 7.84 8.18 3.19
CA MET A 79 7.69 8.30 4.64
C MET A 79 6.60 7.34 5.12
N GLY A 80 6.75 6.80 6.33
CA GLY A 80 5.70 5.99 6.95
C GLY A 80 4.47 6.83 7.33
N PRO A 81 3.25 6.26 7.33
CA PRO A 81 2.03 7.03 7.55
C PRO A 81 1.96 7.69 8.93
N LEU A 82 2.43 7.03 9.98
CA LEU A 82 2.36 7.56 11.35
C LEU A 82 3.32 8.73 11.51
N GLN A 83 4.58 8.57 11.08
CA GLN A 83 5.56 9.66 11.03
C GLN A 83 5.09 10.83 10.15
N LEU A 84 4.39 10.55 9.05
CA LEU A 84 3.82 11.60 8.20
C LEU A 84 2.70 12.37 8.92
N THR A 85 1.83 11.69 9.67
CA THR A 85 0.80 12.38 10.47
C THR A 85 1.40 13.26 11.57
N ASP A 86 2.50 12.85 12.20
CA ASP A 86 3.23 13.69 13.15
C ASP A 86 3.85 14.93 12.49
N LEU A 87 4.31 14.80 11.23
CA LEU A 87 4.88 15.90 10.46
C LEU A 87 3.80 16.91 10.01
N ILE A 88 2.66 16.41 9.53
CA ILE A 88 1.50 17.26 9.13
C ILE A 88 0.89 17.93 10.36
N GLY A 89 0.83 17.20 11.47
CA GLY A 89 0.08 17.53 12.67
C GLY A 89 -1.22 16.72 12.75
N HIS A 90 -1.44 16.04 13.88
CA HIS A 90 -2.60 15.15 14.04
C HIS A 90 -3.93 15.90 13.97
N ASP A 91 -4.01 17.12 14.50
CA ASP A 91 -5.20 17.98 14.42
C ASP A 91 -5.59 18.29 12.98
N VAL A 92 -4.60 18.63 12.14
CA VAL A 92 -4.84 18.92 10.71
C VAL A 92 -5.24 17.65 9.97
N ASN A 93 -4.48 16.57 10.13
CA ASN A 93 -4.77 15.33 9.41
C ASN A 93 -6.12 14.72 9.83
N TYR A 94 -6.44 14.72 11.13
CA TYR A 94 -7.70 14.23 11.68
C TYR A 94 -8.88 15.07 11.18
N ALA A 95 -8.79 16.41 11.25
CA ALA A 95 -9.86 17.30 10.79
C ALA A 95 -10.18 17.09 9.29
N VAL A 96 -9.17 16.83 8.46
CA VAL A 96 -9.39 16.49 7.04
C VAL A 96 -10.09 15.13 6.91
N THR A 97 -9.67 14.10 7.67
CA THR A 97 -10.35 12.80 7.66
C THR A 97 -11.81 12.94 8.09
N GLU A 98 -12.07 13.63 9.19
CA GLU A 98 -13.40 13.85 9.73
C GLU A 98 -14.30 14.62 8.75
N SER A 99 -13.76 15.68 8.12
CA SER A 99 -14.49 16.45 7.10
C SER A 99 -14.89 15.58 5.90
N VAL A 100 -13.97 14.75 5.40
CA VAL A 100 -14.25 13.81 4.30
C VAL A 100 -15.29 12.77 4.76
N PHE A 101 -15.13 12.20 5.95
CA PHE A 101 -16.03 11.19 6.51
C PHE A 101 -17.48 11.70 6.62
N GLN A 102 -17.66 12.88 7.22
CA GLN A 102 -18.97 13.52 7.36
C GLN A 102 -19.58 13.85 6.00
N ALA A 103 -18.79 14.41 5.08
CA ALA A 103 -19.28 14.82 3.75
C ALA A 103 -19.69 13.63 2.86
N PHE A 104 -19.17 12.43 3.13
CA PHE A 104 -19.60 11.18 2.48
C PHE A 104 -20.69 10.43 3.27
N GLY A 105 -21.33 11.07 4.26
CA GLY A 105 -22.42 10.46 5.02
C GLY A 105 -21.95 9.31 5.92
N TYR A 106 -20.74 9.44 6.48
CA TYR A 106 -20.14 8.46 7.37
C TYR A 106 -19.84 7.11 6.70
N ASP A 107 -19.37 7.14 5.45
CA ASP A 107 -18.89 5.95 4.75
C ASP A 107 -17.69 5.33 5.48
N PRO A 108 -17.74 4.05 5.90
CA PRO A 108 -16.69 3.42 6.73
C PRO A 108 -15.31 3.37 6.07
N ARG A 109 -15.21 3.59 4.75
CA ARG A 109 -13.93 3.80 4.06
C ARG A 109 -13.14 5.00 4.57
N PHE A 110 -13.82 6.01 5.08
CA PHE A 110 -13.21 7.25 5.59
C PHE A 110 -13.29 7.36 7.10
N GLN A 111 -13.66 6.29 7.80
CA GLN A 111 -13.78 6.28 9.25
C GLN A 111 -12.48 6.75 9.92
N THR A 112 -12.63 7.64 10.89
CA THR A 112 -11.55 8.18 11.71
C THR A 112 -11.02 7.13 12.71
N SER A 113 -9.74 7.24 13.08
CA SER A 113 -9.12 6.40 14.10
C SER A 113 -9.34 6.98 15.49
N LEU A 114 -9.64 6.10 16.46
CA LEU A 114 -9.77 6.50 17.87
C LEU A 114 -8.40 6.84 18.45
N MET A 115 -7.37 6.07 18.09
CA MET A 115 -5.99 6.33 18.52
C MET A 115 -5.52 7.73 18.07
N GLN A 116 -5.84 8.12 16.84
CA GLN A 116 -5.51 9.46 16.36
C GLN A 116 -6.30 10.56 17.09
N LEU A 117 -7.58 10.32 17.41
CA LEU A 117 -8.40 11.26 18.17
C LEU A 117 -7.84 11.49 19.58
N GLU A 118 -7.40 10.43 20.26
CA GLU A 118 -6.78 10.53 21.58
C GLU A 118 -5.53 11.42 21.56
N LEU A 119 -4.67 11.28 20.55
CA LEU A 119 -3.50 12.16 20.37
C LEU A 119 -3.91 13.63 20.19
N VAL A 120 -4.94 13.91 19.40
CA VAL A 120 -5.47 15.27 19.21
C VAL A 120 -6.00 15.84 20.53
N GLN A 121 -6.81 15.06 21.25
CA GLN A 121 -7.41 15.49 22.53
C GLN A 121 -6.38 15.70 23.63
N ALA A 122 -5.29 14.92 23.62
CA ALA A 122 -4.16 15.08 24.53
C ALA A 122 -3.20 16.23 24.16
N GLY A 123 -3.44 16.92 23.03
CA GLY A 123 -2.52 17.95 22.52
C GLY A 123 -1.19 17.39 22.01
N HIS A 124 -1.12 16.09 21.75
CA HIS A 124 0.03 15.40 21.16
C HIS A 124 -0.10 15.49 19.62
N LEU A 125 0.14 16.68 19.09
CA LEU A 125 -0.05 17.06 17.69
C LEU A 125 1.16 16.77 16.79
N GLY A 126 2.10 15.91 17.19
CA GLY A 126 3.28 15.56 16.40
C GLY A 126 4.45 16.52 16.60
N ARG A 127 5.17 16.85 15.52
CA ARG A 127 6.41 17.63 15.58
C ARG A 127 6.22 19.00 16.21
N LYS A 128 5.12 19.69 15.89
CA LYS A 128 4.85 21.05 16.39
C LYS A 128 4.59 21.12 17.89
N SER A 129 4.16 20.02 18.51
CA SER A 129 3.99 19.88 19.96
C SER A 129 5.07 19.01 20.60
N LYS A 130 6.13 18.67 19.84
CA LYS A 130 7.22 17.75 20.20
C LYS A 130 6.80 16.32 20.58
N GLN A 131 5.54 15.94 20.37
CA GLN A 131 5.01 14.64 20.73
C GLN A 131 3.80 14.29 19.87
N GLY A 132 3.83 13.12 19.23
CA GLY A 132 2.74 12.45 18.52
C GLY A 132 2.87 10.94 18.73
N PHE A 133 2.93 10.15 17.65
CA PHE A 133 3.38 8.75 17.76
C PHE A 133 4.86 8.64 18.15
N TYR A 134 5.64 9.66 17.79
CA TYR A 134 7.05 9.77 18.14
C TYR A 134 7.27 10.96 19.08
N HIS A 135 8.40 10.93 19.79
CA HIS A 135 8.86 12.06 20.59
C HIS A 135 9.87 12.87 19.78
N TYR A 136 9.73 14.19 19.72
CA TYR A 136 10.64 15.08 18.98
C TYR A 136 11.39 16.04 19.91
N ASP A 137 11.59 15.65 21.16
CA ASP A 137 12.44 16.37 22.10
C ASP A 137 13.86 15.81 22.04
N ASP A 138 14.87 16.67 22.05
CA ASP A 138 16.27 16.34 21.67
C ASP A 138 16.93 15.26 22.54
N ASN A 139 16.31 14.87 23.66
CA ASN A 139 16.88 13.93 24.63
C ASN A 139 16.28 12.52 24.60
N LYS A 140 15.31 12.22 23.73
CA LYS A 140 14.69 10.88 23.67
C LYS A 140 15.15 10.10 22.44
N PRO A 141 15.66 8.86 22.60
CA PRO A 141 15.98 8.01 21.45
C PRO A 141 14.70 7.72 20.67
N GLN A 142 14.81 7.76 19.34
CA GLN A 142 13.70 7.36 18.48
C GLN A 142 13.51 5.84 18.55
N PRO A 143 12.27 5.35 18.60
CA PRO A 143 12.01 3.92 18.53
C PRO A 143 12.52 3.38 17.19
N LEU A 144 13.17 2.21 17.25
CA LEU A 144 13.66 1.50 16.08
C LEU A 144 12.64 0.43 15.65
N PRO A 145 12.54 0.11 14.35
CA PRO A 145 11.70 -0.98 13.89
C PRO A 145 12.21 -2.33 14.42
N SER A 146 11.29 -3.25 14.67
CA SER A 146 11.61 -4.63 15.03
C SER A 146 12.06 -5.40 13.79
N ILE A 147 13.34 -5.73 13.70
CA ILE A 147 13.95 -6.52 12.63
C ILE A 147 14.32 -7.90 13.18
N ALA A 148 14.02 -8.95 12.42
CA ALA A 148 14.38 -10.32 12.77
C ALA A 148 15.90 -10.47 12.88
N GLU A 149 16.33 -11.21 13.91
CA GLU A 149 17.74 -11.55 14.10
C GLU A 149 18.30 -12.33 12.91
N LYS A 150 19.61 -12.23 12.69
CA LYS A 150 20.28 -12.93 11.60
C LYS A 150 20.25 -14.43 11.85
N ILE A 151 19.73 -15.18 10.88
CA ILE A 151 19.64 -16.63 10.93
C ILE A 151 20.79 -17.24 10.13
N TYR A 152 21.49 -18.18 10.75
CA TYR A 152 22.52 -19.00 10.10
C TYR A 152 21.98 -20.41 9.94
N LEU A 153 21.95 -20.90 8.70
CA LEU A 153 21.52 -22.26 8.39
C LEU A 153 22.74 -23.18 8.28
N GLU A 154 22.62 -24.40 8.80
CA GLU A 154 23.68 -25.41 8.74
C GLU A 154 23.84 -26.03 7.34
N GLN A 155 22.78 -26.01 6.53
CA GLN A 155 22.74 -26.59 5.19
C GLN A 155 22.26 -25.56 4.17
N PRO A 156 22.76 -25.62 2.93
CA PRO A 156 22.26 -24.78 1.85
C PRO A 156 20.78 -25.08 1.57
N GLN A 157 20.02 -24.04 1.22
CA GLN A 157 18.61 -24.16 0.91
C GLN A 157 18.40 -24.64 -0.52
N ASN A 158 17.42 -25.50 -0.74
CA ASN A 158 16.91 -25.82 -2.06
C ASN A 158 15.81 -24.82 -2.41
N ILE A 159 16.04 -23.98 -3.41
CA ILE A 159 15.12 -22.90 -3.78
C ILE A 159 14.62 -23.14 -5.20
N LYS A 160 13.30 -23.12 -5.36
CA LYS A 160 12.63 -23.13 -6.67
C LYS A 160 11.73 -21.93 -6.80
N ALA A 161 11.78 -21.22 -7.92
CA ALA A 161 10.86 -20.14 -8.24
C ALA A 161 9.97 -20.57 -9.41
N HIS A 162 8.65 -20.47 -9.24
CA HIS A 162 7.67 -20.79 -10.28
C HIS A 162 6.61 -19.69 -10.43
N GLY A 163 5.88 -19.72 -11.55
CA GLY A 163 4.83 -18.73 -11.85
C GLY A 163 5.32 -17.53 -12.67
N ASN A 164 4.45 -16.54 -12.87
CA ASN A 164 4.70 -15.41 -13.76
C ASN A 164 5.47 -14.27 -13.08
N TRP A 165 6.80 -14.39 -13.03
CA TRP A 165 7.71 -13.39 -12.47
C TRP A 165 7.83 -12.09 -13.26
N GLN A 166 7.26 -12.00 -14.48
CA GLN A 166 7.27 -10.75 -15.28
C GLN A 166 6.46 -9.61 -14.62
N ILE A 167 5.58 -9.96 -13.68
CA ILE A 167 4.79 -8.99 -12.90
C ILE A 167 5.68 -8.19 -11.93
N PHE A 168 6.80 -8.79 -11.49
CA PHE A 168 7.79 -8.19 -10.58
C PHE A 168 9.19 -8.31 -11.17
N PRO A 169 9.50 -7.57 -12.26
CA PRO A 169 10.77 -7.71 -12.96
C PRO A 169 11.97 -7.42 -12.07
N GLU A 170 11.86 -6.47 -11.13
CA GLU A 170 12.93 -6.14 -10.19
C GLU A 170 13.17 -7.27 -9.17
N PHE A 171 12.12 -8.00 -8.78
CA PHE A 171 12.30 -9.16 -7.91
C PHE A 171 12.86 -10.36 -8.68
N ALA A 172 12.38 -10.57 -9.91
CA ALA A 172 12.95 -11.57 -10.82
C ALA A 172 14.45 -11.34 -11.01
N GLN A 173 14.87 -10.10 -11.26
CA GLN A 173 16.26 -9.70 -11.36
C GLN A 173 17.02 -10.04 -10.06
N LEU A 174 16.54 -9.60 -8.90
CA LEU A 174 17.16 -9.88 -7.60
C LEU A 174 17.37 -11.39 -7.37
N LEU A 175 16.39 -12.22 -7.71
CA LEU A 175 16.49 -13.67 -7.58
C LEU A 175 17.58 -14.23 -8.51
N THR A 176 17.59 -13.83 -9.77
CA THR A 176 18.58 -14.31 -10.75
C THR A 176 20.01 -13.87 -10.44
N GLU A 177 20.21 -12.63 -9.95
CA GLU A 177 21.51 -12.12 -9.51
C GLU A 177 22.08 -12.89 -8.30
N ASN A 178 21.20 -13.52 -7.51
CA ASN A 178 21.55 -14.39 -6.40
C ASN A 178 21.53 -15.88 -6.77
N GLY A 179 21.57 -16.21 -8.06
CA GLY A 179 21.72 -17.59 -8.55
C GLY A 179 20.46 -18.45 -8.49
N ILE A 180 19.27 -17.86 -8.32
CA ILE A 180 18.00 -18.58 -8.27
C ILE A 180 17.41 -18.65 -9.67
N SER A 181 17.24 -19.88 -10.19
CA SER A 181 16.59 -20.12 -11.48
C SER A 181 15.08 -19.93 -11.40
N LEU A 182 14.53 -19.22 -12.39
CA LEU A 182 13.09 -18.97 -12.50
C LEU A 182 12.46 -19.96 -13.50
N GLU A 183 11.63 -20.87 -13.01
CA GLU A 183 10.88 -21.83 -13.83
C GLU A 183 9.56 -21.19 -14.30
N GLY A 184 9.17 -21.40 -15.56
CA GLY A 184 7.84 -20.99 -16.05
C GLY A 184 7.73 -19.58 -16.65
N LEU A 185 8.78 -19.08 -17.33
CA LEU A 185 8.73 -17.84 -18.13
C LEU A 185 7.78 -17.89 -19.36
N THR A 186 6.95 -18.91 -19.51
CA THR A 186 6.00 -19.00 -20.62
C THR A 186 4.91 -17.93 -20.45
N GLN A 187 4.71 -17.13 -21.51
CA GLN A 187 3.87 -15.92 -21.56
C GLN A 187 2.37 -16.11 -21.23
N HIS A 188 1.94 -17.30 -20.81
CA HIS A 188 0.53 -17.70 -20.63
C HIS A 188 0.22 -18.40 -19.31
N SER A 189 1.13 -18.35 -18.33
CA SER A 189 0.86 -18.85 -16.98
C SER A 189 0.15 -17.77 -16.14
N ASP A 190 -1.14 -17.95 -15.86
CA ASP A 190 -1.89 -17.12 -14.90
C ASP A 190 -1.46 -17.36 -13.43
N GLN A 191 -0.43 -18.17 -13.20
CA GLN A 191 0.00 -18.55 -11.87
C GLN A 191 0.78 -17.41 -11.20
N SER A 192 0.41 -17.11 -9.95
CA SER A 192 1.10 -16.09 -9.16
C SER A 192 2.54 -16.50 -8.84
N PRO A 193 3.50 -15.54 -8.85
CA PRO A 193 4.88 -15.78 -8.44
C PRO A 193 4.95 -16.46 -7.07
N THR A 194 5.63 -17.60 -7.03
CA THR A 194 5.77 -18.40 -5.81
C THR A 194 7.18 -18.96 -5.73
N LEU A 195 7.73 -18.94 -4.53
CA LEU A 195 9.00 -19.57 -4.18
C LEU A 195 8.71 -20.80 -3.33
N ILE A 196 9.45 -21.87 -3.55
CA ILE A 196 9.52 -23.01 -2.64
C ILE A 196 10.94 -23.04 -2.09
N VAL A 197 11.07 -22.79 -0.80
CA VAL A 197 12.33 -22.86 -0.06
C VAL A 197 12.28 -24.11 0.82
N ASN A 198 12.99 -25.15 0.40
CA ASN A 198 12.87 -26.50 0.94
C ASN A 198 11.42 -27.01 0.86
N ASP A 199 10.71 -27.04 1.99
CA ASP A 199 9.32 -27.45 2.14
C ASP A 199 8.38 -26.26 2.45
N VAL A 200 8.88 -25.02 2.40
CA VAL A 200 8.09 -23.81 2.70
C VAL A 200 7.69 -23.10 1.41
N ILE A 201 6.38 -22.89 1.23
CA ILE A 201 5.84 -22.04 0.16
C ILE A 201 5.95 -20.59 0.61
N ILE A 202 6.63 -19.76 -0.19
CA ILE A 202 6.73 -18.32 0.03
C ILE A 202 6.04 -17.61 -1.13
N MET A 203 5.04 -16.80 -0.84
CA MET A 203 4.25 -16.13 -1.88
C MET A 203 3.78 -14.74 -1.46
N LEU A 204 3.40 -13.92 -2.44
CA LEU A 204 2.85 -12.59 -2.18
C LEU A 204 1.51 -12.72 -1.46
N THR A 205 1.29 -11.90 -0.43
CA THR A 205 0.00 -11.85 0.26
C THR A 205 -1.15 -11.54 -0.70
N ASN A 206 -2.27 -12.25 -0.54
CA ASN A 206 -3.44 -12.17 -1.40
C ASN A 206 -4.70 -11.69 -0.64
N GLY A 207 -4.56 -11.24 0.60
CA GLY A 207 -5.67 -10.83 1.48
C GLY A 207 -6.20 -11.91 2.41
N GLU A 208 -5.79 -13.16 2.26
CA GLU A 208 -6.06 -14.21 3.25
C GLU A 208 -5.01 -14.18 4.37
N LEU A 209 -5.36 -14.80 5.50
CA LEU A 209 -4.36 -15.18 6.50
C LEU A 209 -3.38 -16.19 5.91
N THR A 210 -2.11 -16.04 6.24
CA THR A 210 -1.06 -17.01 5.91
C THR A 210 -1.41 -18.40 6.45
N SER A 211 -1.99 -18.47 7.65
CA SER A 211 -2.46 -19.72 8.27
C SER A 211 -3.58 -20.40 7.49
N SER A 212 -4.56 -19.64 7.00
CA SER A 212 -5.65 -20.20 6.17
C SER A 212 -5.12 -20.75 4.84
N HIS A 213 -4.15 -20.06 4.24
CA HIS A 213 -3.49 -20.51 3.02
C HIS A 213 -2.70 -21.81 3.27
N ALA A 214 -1.90 -21.87 4.35
CA ALA A 214 -1.16 -23.08 4.73
C ALA A 214 -2.08 -24.27 5.00
N GLN A 215 -3.25 -24.05 5.61
CA GLN A 215 -4.24 -25.11 5.82
C GLN A 215 -4.76 -25.67 4.49
N THR A 216 -5.05 -24.79 3.53
CA THR A 216 -5.53 -25.17 2.20
C THR A 216 -4.47 -25.94 1.40
N GLN A 217 -3.21 -25.47 1.45
CA GLN A 217 -2.08 -26.11 0.77
C GLN A 217 -1.61 -27.40 1.46
N LYS A 218 -1.98 -27.60 2.74
CA LYS A 218 -1.45 -28.68 3.59
C LYS A 218 0.08 -28.67 3.65
N GLN A 219 0.66 -27.48 3.64
CA GLN A 219 2.10 -27.23 3.60
C GLN A 219 2.40 -25.92 4.33
N ALA A 220 3.63 -25.76 4.82
CA ALA A 220 4.06 -24.52 5.45
C ALA A 220 4.03 -23.36 4.45
N VAL A 221 3.44 -22.23 4.86
CA VAL A 221 3.33 -21.02 4.02
C VAL A 221 3.89 -19.83 4.77
N VAL A 222 4.57 -18.97 4.02
CA VAL A 222 4.98 -17.63 4.44
C VAL A 222 4.50 -16.65 3.38
N HIS A 223 3.81 -15.60 3.81
CA HIS A 223 3.48 -14.48 2.93
C HIS A 223 4.56 -13.42 3.00
N PHE A 224 4.94 -12.86 1.85
CA PHE A 224 5.67 -11.59 1.80
C PHE A 224 4.75 -10.46 1.33
N ASP A 225 5.05 -9.24 1.74
CA ASP A 225 4.29 -8.05 1.39
C ASP A 225 4.76 -7.42 0.08
N LEU A 226 3.89 -6.60 -0.51
CA LEU A 226 4.18 -5.85 -1.71
C LEU A 226 5.33 -4.85 -1.49
N SER A 227 6.22 -4.71 -2.48
CA SER A 227 7.17 -3.62 -2.59
C SER A 227 7.01 -2.91 -3.93
N VAL A 228 7.23 -1.60 -3.94
CA VAL A 228 7.38 -0.81 -5.17
C VAL A 228 8.55 -1.32 -6.01
N ASN A 229 9.63 -1.73 -5.36
CA ASN A 229 10.84 -2.23 -6.02
C ASN A 229 11.62 -3.12 -5.05
N TYR A 230 11.50 -4.44 -5.22
CA TYR A 230 12.19 -5.42 -4.36
C TYR A 230 13.71 -5.39 -4.52
N LEU A 231 14.25 -4.90 -5.64
CA LEU A 231 15.69 -4.80 -5.83
C LEU A 231 16.28 -3.74 -4.90
N THR A 232 15.69 -2.54 -4.88
CA THR A 232 16.21 -1.40 -4.11
C THR A 232 15.72 -1.32 -2.67
N ALA A 233 14.60 -1.95 -2.33
CA ALA A 233 14.12 -2.03 -0.95
C ALA A 233 15.14 -2.74 -0.06
N THR A 234 15.55 -2.12 1.04
CA THR A 234 16.50 -2.72 2.00
C THR A 234 15.83 -3.70 2.94
N THR A 235 14.50 -3.64 3.04
CA THR A 235 13.68 -4.41 3.98
C THR A 235 12.61 -5.20 3.25
N ILE A 236 12.19 -6.32 3.81
CA ILE A 236 11.00 -7.05 3.39
C ILE A 236 10.13 -7.41 4.59
N THR A 237 8.82 -7.33 4.41
CA THR A 237 7.83 -7.67 5.43
C THR A 237 7.26 -9.05 5.15
N LEU A 238 7.24 -9.92 6.15
CA LEU A 238 6.73 -11.28 6.09
C LEU A 238 5.64 -11.53 7.14
N SER A 239 4.78 -12.51 6.87
CA SER A 239 3.94 -13.19 7.86
C SER A 239 4.14 -14.69 7.72
N CYS A 240 4.27 -15.38 8.84
CA CYS A 240 4.38 -16.84 8.89
C CYS A 240 3.05 -17.44 9.36
N ALA A 241 2.62 -18.55 8.76
CA ALA A 241 1.47 -19.29 9.26
C ALA A 241 1.71 -19.76 10.70
N LEU A 242 0.68 -19.68 11.54
CA LEU A 242 0.76 -20.02 12.97
C LEU A 242 1.11 -21.49 13.20
N GLN A 243 0.76 -22.37 12.25
CA GLN A 243 1.07 -23.80 12.30
C GLN A 243 2.47 -24.15 11.78
N ASN A 244 3.23 -23.20 11.21
CA ASN A 244 4.61 -23.46 10.83
C ASN A 244 5.46 -23.72 12.07
N ASN A 245 6.42 -24.64 11.95
CA ASN A 245 7.43 -24.81 13.00
C ASN A 245 8.52 -23.73 12.93
N ALA A 246 9.33 -23.63 13.99
CA ALA A 246 10.38 -22.61 14.09
C ALA A 246 11.41 -22.70 12.95
N GLN A 247 11.76 -23.92 12.53
CA GLN A 247 12.72 -24.16 11.45
C GLN A 247 12.19 -23.66 10.10
N GLN A 248 10.92 -23.88 9.80
CA GLN A 248 10.27 -23.41 8.58
C GLN A 248 10.25 -21.87 8.51
N ASN A 249 9.93 -21.21 9.63
CA ASN A 249 9.97 -19.75 9.70
C ASN A 249 11.41 -19.23 9.53
N GLN A 250 12.39 -19.86 10.18
CA GLN A 250 13.81 -19.53 10.05
C GLN A 250 14.32 -19.70 8.62
N GLN A 251 13.88 -20.71 7.88
CA GLN A 251 14.24 -20.89 6.47
C GLN A 251 13.77 -19.72 5.60
N ALA A 252 12.54 -19.27 5.75
CA ALA A 252 12.04 -18.12 4.99
C ALA A 252 12.77 -16.81 5.36
N ILE A 253 13.03 -16.59 6.65
CA ILE A 253 13.78 -15.42 7.12
C ILE A 253 15.21 -15.44 6.57
N ALA A 254 15.92 -16.57 6.71
CA ALA A 254 17.29 -16.73 6.22
C ALA A 254 17.40 -16.53 4.71
N PHE A 255 16.40 -17.01 3.95
CA PHE A 255 16.33 -16.82 2.51
C PHE A 255 16.35 -15.32 2.15
N PHE A 256 15.45 -14.51 2.71
CA PHE A 256 15.46 -13.08 2.41
C PHE A 256 16.70 -12.35 2.95
N GLN A 257 17.23 -12.77 4.10
CA GLN A 257 18.50 -12.24 4.61
C GLN A 257 19.69 -12.54 3.68
N SER A 258 19.69 -13.71 3.02
CA SER A 258 20.70 -14.07 2.01
C SER A 258 20.66 -13.17 0.78
N LEU A 259 19.48 -12.61 0.45
CA LEU A 259 19.29 -11.59 -0.58
C LEU A 259 19.68 -10.18 -0.11
N GLY A 260 20.30 -10.06 1.07
CA GLY A 260 20.73 -8.80 1.67
C GLY A 260 19.59 -7.96 2.26
N LYS A 261 18.41 -8.56 2.53
CA LYS A 261 17.27 -7.84 3.09
C LYS A 261 17.25 -7.91 4.62
N HIS A 262 16.89 -6.79 5.25
CA HIS A 262 16.35 -6.82 6.60
C HIS A 262 14.94 -7.41 6.57
N VAL A 263 14.57 -8.21 7.58
CA VAL A 263 13.28 -8.90 7.59
C VAL A 263 12.45 -8.39 8.76
N ILE A 264 11.28 -7.83 8.48
CA ILE A 264 10.24 -7.54 9.46
C ILE A 264 9.27 -8.73 9.43
N VAL A 265 9.04 -9.36 10.57
CA VAL A 265 8.00 -10.40 10.70
C VAL A 265 6.83 -9.79 11.46
N LEU A 266 5.69 -9.65 10.78
CA LEU A 266 4.44 -9.23 11.41
C LEU A 266 3.63 -10.45 11.85
N PRO A 267 2.69 -10.27 12.81
CA PRO A 267 1.64 -11.25 13.06
C PRO A 267 0.87 -11.62 11.79
N ASP A 268 0.15 -12.74 11.84
CA ASP A 268 -0.67 -13.19 10.72
C ASP A 268 -1.85 -12.24 10.46
N TYR A 269 -1.59 -11.26 9.60
CA TYR A 269 -2.46 -10.13 9.31
C TYR A 269 -2.87 -10.15 7.83
N PRO A 270 -4.18 -10.16 7.50
CA PRO A 270 -4.65 -10.30 6.13
C PRO A 270 -4.19 -9.12 5.27
N ALA A 271 -3.65 -9.45 4.08
CA ALA A 271 -3.03 -8.53 3.12
C ALA A 271 -1.77 -7.78 3.63
N LEU A 272 -1.23 -8.10 4.81
CA LEU A 272 -0.13 -7.38 5.44
C LEU A 272 -0.38 -5.85 5.41
N LEU A 273 0.62 -5.01 5.10
CA LEU A 273 0.47 -3.55 5.14
C LEU A 273 0.48 -2.90 3.76
N THR A 274 1.51 -3.15 2.96
CA THR A 274 1.71 -2.44 1.69
C THR A 274 0.69 -2.90 0.66
N MET A 275 0.49 -4.21 0.49
CA MET A 275 -0.54 -4.74 -0.42
C MET A 275 -1.94 -4.24 -0.02
N ARG A 276 -2.29 -4.33 1.27
CA ARG A 276 -3.54 -3.81 1.82
C ARG A 276 -3.76 -2.33 1.50
N THR A 277 -2.75 -1.51 1.78
CA THR A 277 -2.79 -0.06 1.56
C THR A 277 -2.92 0.26 0.07
N VAL A 278 -2.07 -0.33 -0.78
CA VAL A 278 -2.11 -0.11 -2.23
C VAL A 278 -3.44 -0.57 -2.83
N ALA A 279 -3.99 -1.71 -2.40
CA ALA A 279 -5.29 -2.18 -2.88
C ALA A 279 -6.42 -1.19 -2.55
N MET A 280 -6.42 -0.61 -1.35
CA MET A 280 -7.39 0.42 -0.96
C MET A 280 -7.18 1.75 -1.70
N LEU A 281 -5.92 2.16 -1.94
CA LEU A 281 -5.60 3.33 -2.77
C LEU A 281 -6.10 3.15 -4.21
N CYS A 282 -5.88 1.97 -4.81
CA CYS A 282 -6.42 1.61 -6.11
C CYS A 282 -7.95 1.69 -6.12
N ASN A 283 -8.60 1.13 -5.10
CA ASN A 283 -10.05 1.12 -4.98
C ASN A 283 -10.65 2.53 -4.93
N GLU A 284 -10.00 3.43 -4.18
CA GLU A 284 -10.46 4.81 -4.02
C GLU A 284 -10.17 5.65 -5.27
N ALA A 285 -9.01 5.46 -5.90
CA ALA A 285 -8.69 6.09 -7.19
C ALA A 285 -9.63 5.63 -8.31
N LEU A 286 -10.03 4.35 -8.32
CA LEU A 286 -11.04 3.87 -9.27
C LEU A 286 -12.41 4.50 -9.02
N ASP A 287 -12.77 4.83 -7.77
CA ASP A 287 -14.03 5.53 -7.50
C ASP A 287 -14.02 6.97 -8.00
N ILE A 288 -12.87 7.66 -7.98
CA ILE A 288 -12.68 8.97 -8.62
C ILE A 288 -13.02 8.89 -10.11
N VAL A 289 -12.46 7.91 -10.81
CA VAL A 289 -12.66 7.71 -12.24
C VAL A 289 -14.09 7.27 -12.53
N ASN A 290 -14.61 6.29 -11.79
CA ASN A 290 -15.95 5.75 -11.96
C ASN A 290 -17.04 6.82 -11.80
N LYS A 291 -16.85 7.77 -10.88
CA LYS A 291 -17.79 8.89 -10.66
C LYS A 291 -17.54 10.09 -11.58
N GLY A 292 -16.59 10.01 -12.51
CA GLY A 292 -16.23 11.10 -13.41
C GLY A 292 -15.73 12.35 -12.67
N ILE A 293 -15.04 12.16 -11.55
CA ILE A 293 -14.48 13.27 -10.76
C ILE A 293 -13.21 13.79 -11.42
N ALA A 294 -12.33 12.90 -11.87
CA ALA A 294 -11.10 13.23 -12.60
C ALA A 294 -10.76 12.10 -13.58
N THR A 295 -9.82 12.36 -14.50
CA THR A 295 -9.30 11.34 -15.41
C THR A 295 -8.37 10.36 -14.68
N ALA A 296 -8.11 9.19 -15.27
CA ALA A 296 -7.13 8.25 -14.72
C ALA A 296 -5.72 8.87 -14.62
N LEU A 297 -5.33 9.63 -15.65
CA LEU A 297 -4.03 10.31 -15.69
C LEU A 297 -3.92 11.40 -14.61
N ASP A 298 -4.94 12.26 -14.47
CA ASP A 298 -4.96 13.30 -13.45
C ASP A 298 -4.99 12.71 -12.04
N THR A 299 -5.70 11.58 -11.86
CA THR A 299 -5.75 10.88 -10.58
C THR A 299 -4.37 10.37 -10.17
N ASP A 300 -3.65 9.73 -11.09
CA ASP A 300 -2.29 9.25 -10.83
C ASP A 300 -1.30 10.41 -10.63
N ASN A 301 -1.35 11.44 -11.49
CA ASN A 301 -0.51 12.63 -11.37
C ASN A 301 -0.73 13.34 -10.03
N ALA A 302 -1.97 13.43 -9.57
CA ALA A 302 -2.30 14.03 -8.28
C ALA A 302 -1.58 13.32 -7.13
N MET A 303 -1.55 11.99 -7.13
CA MET A 303 -0.90 11.23 -6.07
C MET A 303 0.63 11.30 -6.17
N CYS A 304 1.19 11.21 -7.39
CA CYS A 304 2.62 11.30 -7.61
C CYS A 304 3.20 12.68 -7.25
N PHE A 305 2.51 13.77 -7.62
CA PHE A 305 3.05 15.14 -7.47
C PHE A 305 2.46 15.92 -6.28
N GLY A 306 1.37 15.43 -5.70
CA GLY A 306 0.67 16.01 -4.55
C GLY A 306 1.03 15.37 -3.21
N VAL A 307 1.41 14.09 -3.17
CA VAL A 307 1.86 13.42 -1.93
C VAL A 307 3.12 12.57 -2.13
N ASN A 308 3.81 12.74 -3.27
CA ASN A 308 5.06 12.04 -3.60
C ASN A 308 4.93 10.52 -3.57
N TYR A 309 3.79 9.98 -4.00
CA TYR A 309 3.69 8.54 -4.18
C TYR A 309 4.67 8.08 -5.27
N PRO A 310 5.41 6.98 -5.05
CA PRO A 310 6.38 6.49 -6.02
C PRO A 310 5.75 6.09 -7.37
N LYS A 311 4.47 5.77 -7.38
CA LYS A 311 3.67 5.48 -8.57
C LYS A 311 2.21 5.83 -8.31
N GLY A 312 1.48 6.14 -9.37
CA GLY A 312 0.05 6.42 -9.28
C GLY A 312 -0.75 5.15 -8.93
N PRO A 313 -1.82 5.25 -8.11
CA PRO A 313 -2.61 4.08 -7.73
C PRO A 313 -3.17 3.28 -8.92
N LEU A 314 -3.58 3.94 -10.00
CA LEU A 314 -4.12 3.23 -11.16
C LEU A 314 -3.03 2.53 -11.97
N ALA A 315 -1.86 3.16 -12.10
CA ALA A 315 -0.67 2.51 -12.65
C ALA A 315 -0.21 1.31 -11.81
N TRP A 316 -0.27 1.39 -10.47
CA TRP A 316 -0.04 0.24 -9.58
C TRP A 316 -1.04 -0.88 -9.84
N GLY A 317 -2.33 -0.59 -9.81
CA GLY A 317 -3.38 -1.59 -10.02
C GLY A 317 -3.26 -2.27 -11.39
N ARG A 318 -2.85 -1.55 -12.42
CA ARG A 318 -2.56 -2.13 -13.74
C ARG A 318 -1.35 -3.06 -13.72
N GLN A 319 -0.25 -2.68 -13.08
CA GLN A 319 0.94 -3.54 -12.95
C GLN A 319 0.63 -4.81 -12.14
N LEU A 320 -0.07 -4.65 -11.02
CA LEU A 320 -0.49 -5.76 -10.17
C LEU A 320 -1.55 -6.65 -10.83
N GLY A 321 -2.28 -6.14 -11.82
CA GLY A 321 -3.45 -6.79 -12.38
C GLY A 321 -4.70 -6.60 -11.51
N TRP A 322 -5.78 -6.17 -12.15
CA TRP A 322 -7.04 -5.84 -11.46
C TRP A 322 -7.68 -7.03 -10.74
N GLN A 323 -7.52 -8.24 -11.27
CA GLN A 323 -7.99 -9.46 -10.61
C GLN A 323 -7.33 -9.66 -9.23
N ARG A 324 -6.03 -9.39 -9.11
CA ARG A 324 -5.31 -9.52 -7.83
C ARG A 324 -5.78 -8.48 -6.82
N VAL A 325 -5.93 -7.23 -7.26
CA VAL A 325 -6.47 -6.14 -6.41
C VAL A 325 -7.89 -6.48 -5.95
N LEU A 326 -8.73 -7.01 -6.84
CA LEU A 326 -10.08 -7.47 -6.51
C LEU A 326 -10.04 -8.58 -5.45
N SER A 327 -9.26 -9.64 -5.66
CA SER A 327 -9.16 -10.76 -4.72
C SER A 327 -8.69 -10.32 -3.33
N VAL A 328 -7.71 -9.41 -3.24
CA VAL A 328 -7.26 -8.85 -1.95
C VAL A 328 -8.41 -8.17 -1.21
N LEU A 329 -9.18 -7.31 -1.89
CA LEU A 329 -10.28 -6.59 -1.28
C LEU A 329 -11.46 -7.50 -0.92
N GLU A 330 -11.73 -8.53 -1.72
CA GLU A 330 -12.76 -9.54 -1.42
C GLU A 330 -12.38 -10.38 -0.21
N ASN A 331 -11.13 -10.83 -0.12
CA ASN A 331 -10.63 -11.57 1.04
C ASN A 331 -10.65 -10.72 2.32
N LEU A 332 -10.28 -9.44 2.24
CA LEU A 332 -10.40 -8.49 3.36
C LEU A 332 -11.87 -8.25 3.75
N THR A 333 -12.77 -8.12 2.77
CA THR A 333 -14.21 -7.96 3.02
C THR A 333 -14.76 -9.20 3.71
N GLN A 334 -14.39 -10.40 3.25
CA GLN A 334 -14.81 -11.66 3.85
C GLN A 334 -14.27 -11.84 5.26
N PHE A 335 -12.99 -11.52 5.48
CA PHE A 335 -12.35 -11.65 6.79
C PHE A 335 -12.97 -10.74 7.85
N TYR A 336 -13.12 -9.45 7.53
CA TYR A 336 -13.63 -8.46 8.49
C TYR A 336 -15.16 -8.35 8.52
N GLY A 337 -15.87 -8.84 7.49
CA GLY A 337 -17.30 -8.59 7.31
C GLY A 337 -17.63 -7.10 7.14
N ASP A 338 -16.64 -6.28 6.80
CA ASP A 338 -16.70 -4.81 6.83
C ASP A 338 -16.83 -4.24 5.41
N SER A 339 -17.86 -3.42 5.20
CA SER A 339 -18.10 -2.73 3.93
C SER A 339 -17.02 -1.69 3.58
N ARG A 340 -16.10 -1.37 4.50
CA ARG A 340 -14.88 -0.60 4.23
C ARG A 340 -14.11 -1.16 3.03
N TYR A 341 -13.91 -2.48 2.97
CA TYR A 341 -13.10 -3.14 1.94
C TYR A 341 -13.86 -3.45 0.65
N ARG A 342 -15.14 -3.08 0.55
CA ARG A 342 -15.98 -3.43 -0.60
C ARG A 342 -15.32 -2.99 -1.92
N PRO A 343 -15.17 -3.89 -2.92
CA PRO A 343 -14.60 -3.51 -4.22
C PRO A 343 -15.49 -2.52 -4.98
N ASN A 344 -14.88 -1.54 -5.66
CA ASN A 344 -15.58 -0.63 -6.56
C ASN A 344 -16.19 -1.39 -7.76
N PRO A 345 -17.38 -1.00 -8.28
CA PRO A 345 -17.92 -1.57 -9.52
C PRO A 345 -16.94 -1.54 -10.69
N LEU A 346 -16.20 -0.45 -10.88
CA LEU A 346 -15.21 -0.34 -11.96
C LEU A 346 -14.06 -1.34 -11.79
N LEU A 347 -13.63 -1.62 -10.54
CA LEU A 347 -12.62 -2.65 -10.29
C LEU A 347 -13.10 -4.03 -10.76
N ARG A 348 -14.37 -4.37 -10.50
CA ARG A 348 -14.98 -5.64 -10.95
C ARG A 348 -15.04 -5.72 -12.47
N GLN A 349 -15.41 -4.63 -13.14
CA GLN A 349 -15.46 -4.57 -14.61
C GLN A 349 -14.07 -4.70 -15.25
N LEU A 350 -13.05 -4.05 -14.66
CA LEU A 350 -11.67 -4.16 -15.10
C LEU A 350 -11.09 -5.56 -14.88
N ALA A 351 -11.36 -6.17 -13.72
CA ALA A 351 -10.93 -7.54 -13.41
C ALA A 351 -11.58 -8.58 -14.34
N ALA A 352 -12.86 -8.40 -14.68
CA ALA A 352 -13.57 -9.25 -15.62
C ALA A 352 -13.22 -8.98 -17.11
N GLY A 353 -12.40 -7.97 -17.41
CA GLY A 353 -12.03 -7.61 -18.77
C GLY A 353 -13.11 -6.91 -19.60
N TYR A 354 -14.21 -6.46 -18.97
CA TYR A 354 -15.30 -5.75 -19.65
C TYR A 354 -15.00 -4.28 -19.91
N GLN A 355 -13.98 -3.72 -19.23
CA GLN A 355 -13.52 -2.35 -19.44
C GLN A 355 -12.00 -2.27 -19.48
N SER A 356 -11.48 -1.14 -19.96
CA SER A 356 -10.08 -0.77 -19.86
C SER A 356 -9.94 0.70 -19.49
N LEU A 357 -8.92 1.04 -18.69
CA LEU A 357 -8.62 2.44 -18.37
C LEU A 357 -7.84 3.09 -19.50
N THR A 358 -8.30 4.26 -19.95
CA THR A 358 -7.56 5.12 -20.86
C THR A 358 -6.81 6.19 -20.07
N PHE A 359 -5.49 6.25 -20.25
CA PHE A 359 -4.62 7.28 -19.64
C PHE A 359 -4.42 8.48 -20.58
N LYS A 360 -5.35 8.71 -21.51
CA LYS A 360 -5.30 9.88 -22.39
C LYS A 360 -5.78 11.11 -21.62
N GLU A 361 -5.19 12.26 -21.90
CA GLU A 361 -5.81 13.54 -21.52
C GLU A 361 -7.21 13.60 -22.16
N LEU A 362 -8.22 14.03 -21.40
CA LEU A 362 -9.50 14.38 -22.00
C LEU A 362 -9.28 15.64 -22.88
N PRO A 363 -9.85 15.68 -24.10
CA PRO A 363 -9.68 16.80 -25.02
C PRO A 363 -10.26 18.12 -24.48
#